data_AF-A0A7W0IXF3-F1
#
_entry.id   AF-A0A7W0IXF3-F1
#
_cell.length_a   1.000
_cell.length_b   1.000
_cell.length_c   1.000
_cell.angle_alpha   90.00
_cell.angle_beta   90.00
_cell.angle_gamma   90.00
#
_symmetry.space_group_name_H-M   'P 1'
#
loop_
_entity.id
_entity.type
_entity.pdbx_description
1 polymer ?
#
loop_
_entity_poly.entity_id
_entity_poly.type
_entity_poly.pdbx_seq_one_letter_code
_entity_poly.pdbx_strand_id
1 'polypeptide(L)'
;MIGRVASKFLRVSKPTSYWDVVCHHLPMVLVAGIPLILALTATRALLPLKPCTFKALTGFPCPFCGFTRSFQAMVSGDWSFAFYNCPLACVVFVACILVILWNAAGLLFGIKIQGVGKTLAPSFPAPRITLMACLIFGLNWGYRLMEGLK
;
A
#
# COMPACT_ATOMS: atom_id res chain seq x y z
N MET A 1 3.44 13.91 -34.70
CA MET A 1 3.76 14.66 -33.48
C MET A 1 2.56 14.56 -32.55
N ILE A 2 2.56 13.66 -31.56
CA ILE A 2 1.41 13.49 -30.64
C ILE A 2 1.80 14.11 -29.29
N GLY A 3 1.00 15.08 -28.87
CA GLY A 3 1.32 16.06 -27.84
C GLY A 3 1.58 15.48 -26.46
N ARG A 4 2.61 16.00 -25.81
CA ARG A 4 2.86 15.85 -24.37
C ARG A 4 1.77 16.63 -23.64
N VAL A 5 0.82 15.94 -23.00
CA VAL A 5 -0.10 16.58 -22.05
C VAL A 5 0.66 16.72 -20.74
N ALA A 6 1.17 17.92 -20.49
CA ALA A 6 1.84 18.28 -19.24
C ALA A 6 0.93 19.20 -18.44
N SER A 7 0.38 18.69 -17.34
CA SER A 7 -0.16 19.53 -16.26
C SER A 7 0.92 19.73 -15.20
N LYS A 8 0.72 20.69 -14.28
CA LYS A 8 1.63 20.94 -13.16
C LYS A 8 1.90 19.69 -12.30
N PHE A 9 0.99 18.71 -12.34
CA PHE A 9 1.02 17.52 -11.48
C PHE A 9 1.26 16.21 -12.24
N LEU A 10 0.85 16.13 -13.52
CA LEU A 10 0.89 14.91 -14.31
C LEU A 10 1.58 15.14 -15.63
N ARG A 11 2.64 14.36 -15.90
CA ARG A 11 3.28 14.28 -17.21
C ARG A 11 2.95 12.93 -17.83
N VAL A 12 2.17 12.98 -18.90
CA VAL A 12 1.86 11.81 -19.71
C VAL A 12 2.69 11.87 -21.00
N SER A 13 3.42 10.80 -21.28
CA SER A 13 4.22 10.69 -22.51
C SER A 13 4.00 9.33 -23.16
N LYS A 14 3.88 9.30 -24.49
CA LYS A 14 3.89 8.06 -25.27
C LYS A 14 5.35 7.71 -25.61
N PRO A 15 5.94 6.64 -25.06
CA PRO A 15 7.33 6.27 -25.34
C PRO A 15 7.49 5.70 -26.75
N THR A 16 8.73 5.66 -27.23
CA THR A 16 9.11 5.06 -28.52
C THR A 16 9.03 3.54 -28.48
N SER A 17 9.15 2.92 -27.30
CA SER A 17 9.03 1.50 -27.07
C SER A 17 8.01 1.19 -25.97
N TYR A 18 7.13 0.20 -26.21
CA TYR A 18 6.18 -0.27 -25.19
C TYR A 18 6.89 -0.84 -23.95
N TRP A 19 8.10 -1.38 -24.11
CA TRP A 19 8.91 -1.88 -23.00
C TRP A 19 9.24 -0.80 -21.96
N ASP A 20 9.30 0.48 -22.35
CA ASP A 20 9.48 1.59 -21.41
C ASP A 20 8.27 1.80 -20.49
N VAL A 21 7.07 1.46 -20.96
CA VAL A 21 5.82 1.48 -20.16
C VAL A 21 5.87 0.31 -19.18
N VAL A 22 6.20 -0.88 -19.66
CA VAL A 22 6.26 -2.11 -18.85
C VAL A 22 7.28 -1.98 -17.74
N CYS A 23 8.54 -1.62 -18.04
CA CYS A 23 9.58 -1.48 -17.03
C CYS A 23 9.27 -0.43 -15.96
N HIS A 24 8.45 0.59 -16.29
CA HIS A 24 8.08 1.64 -15.34
C HIS A 24 6.91 1.23 -14.43
N HIS A 25 5.86 0.63 -15.01
CA HIS A 25 4.61 0.36 -14.29
C HIS A 25 4.57 -1.04 -13.66
N LEU A 26 5.21 -2.05 -14.27
CA LEU A 26 5.16 -3.45 -13.80
C LEU A 26 5.71 -3.62 -12.38
N PRO A 27 6.87 -3.05 -11.98
CA PRO A 27 7.37 -3.20 -10.62
C PRO A 27 6.43 -2.63 -9.57
N MET A 28 5.79 -1.48 -9.84
CA MET A 28 4.85 -0.87 -8.90
C MET A 28 3.59 -1.71 -8.73
N VAL A 29 3.07 -2.28 -9.83
CA VAL A 29 1.93 -3.20 -9.80
C VAL A 29 2.28 -4.47 -9.02
N LEU A 30 3.48 -5.02 -9.20
CA LEU A 30 3.91 -6.21 -8.46
C LEU A 30 4.05 -5.92 -6.96
N VAL A 31 4.72 -4.83 -6.58
CA VAL A 31 4.90 -4.46 -5.17
C VAL A 31 3.56 -4.22 -4.46
N ALA A 32 2.61 -3.55 -5.12
CA ALA A 32 1.27 -3.32 -4.55
C ALA A 32 0.36 -4.56 -4.64
N GLY A 33 0.54 -5.40 -5.67
CA GLY A 33 -0.29 -6.56 -5.95
C GLY A 33 0.05 -7.78 -5.11
N ILE A 34 1.33 -8.02 -4.80
CA ILE A 34 1.77 -9.18 -4.00
C ILE A 34 1.05 -9.24 -2.64
N PRO A 35 0.98 -8.17 -1.82
CA PRO A 35 0.26 -8.21 -0.55
C PRO A 35 -1.23 -8.50 -0.68
N LEU A 36 -1.87 -8.02 -1.76
CA LEU A 36 -3.29 -8.26 -2.03
C LEU A 36 -3.56 -9.69 -2.48
N ILE A 37 -2.74 -10.21 -3.39
CA ILE A 37 -2.82 -11.60 -3.84
C ILE A 37 -2.57 -12.54 -2.66
N LEU A 38 -1.59 -12.23 -1.81
CA LEU A 38 -1.36 -12.99 -0.59
C LEU A 38 -2.55 -12.91 0.35
N ALA A 39 -3.18 -11.75 0.53
CA ALA A 39 -4.38 -11.66 1.36
C ALA A 39 -5.56 -12.47 0.79
N LEU A 40 -5.71 -12.53 -0.53
CA LEU A 40 -6.75 -13.30 -1.23
C LEU A 40 -6.52 -14.81 -1.16
N THR A 41 -5.27 -15.25 -1.28
CA THR A 41 -4.89 -16.67 -1.42
C THR A 41 -4.46 -17.33 -0.12
N ALA A 42 -3.99 -16.54 0.87
CA ALA A 42 -3.63 -17.03 2.18
C ALA A 42 -4.91 -17.36 2.98
N THR A 43 -5.47 -18.53 2.71
CA THR A 43 -6.47 -19.13 3.60
C THR A 43 -5.81 -19.53 4.92
N ARG A 44 -6.58 -19.55 6.03
CA ARG A 44 -6.10 -20.05 7.33
C ARG A 44 -5.51 -21.47 7.26
N ALA A 45 -5.86 -22.23 6.22
CA ALA A 45 -5.35 -23.57 5.95
C ALA A 45 -3.95 -23.57 5.29
N LEU A 46 -3.66 -22.63 4.38
CA LEU A 46 -2.35 -22.53 3.70
C LEU A 46 -1.31 -21.77 4.53
N LEU A 47 -1.75 -20.73 5.24
CA LEU A 47 -0.95 -20.04 6.25
C LEU A 47 -1.73 -20.11 7.56
N PRO A 48 -1.45 -21.06 8.47
CA PRO A 48 -1.85 -20.87 9.85
C PRO A 48 -1.16 -19.58 10.28
N LEU A 49 -1.90 -18.46 10.29
CA LEU A 49 -1.38 -17.17 10.72
C LEU A 49 -0.91 -17.34 12.15
N LYS A 50 0.36 -17.75 12.31
CA LYS A 50 0.94 -18.01 13.61
C LYS A 50 0.73 -16.74 14.45
N PRO A 51 0.38 -16.89 15.73
CA PRO A 51 0.40 -15.74 16.62
C PRO A 51 1.77 -15.06 16.44
N CYS A 52 1.75 -13.75 16.23
CA CYS A 52 2.95 -12.99 15.89
C CYS A 52 4.10 -13.38 16.83
N THR A 53 5.24 -13.82 16.28
CA THR A 53 6.39 -14.25 17.09
C THR A 53 6.84 -13.15 18.05
N PHE A 54 6.73 -11.88 17.62
CA PHE A 54 7.00 -10.73 18.47
C PHE A 54 6.07 -10.67 19.69
N LYS A 55 4.78 -10.95 19.51
CA LYS A 55 3.82 -11.06 20.61
C LYS A 55 4.12 -12.25 21.51
N ALA A 56 4.52 -13.38 20.94
CA ALA A 56 4.91 -14.57 21.72
C ALA A 56 6.15 -14.30 22.60
N LEU A 57 7.08 -13.48 22.12
CA LEU A 57 8.32 -13.14 22.84
C LEU A 57 8.16 -11.97 23.82
N THR A 58 7.41 -10.93 23.46
CA THR A 58 7.34 -9.67 24.23
C THR A 58 6.04 -9.51 25.01
N GLY A 59 5.01 -10.30 24.69
CA GLY A 59 3.64 -10.10 25.22
C GLY A 59 2.86 -8.98 24.53
N PHE A 60 3.49 -8.17 23.67
CA PHE A 60 2.86 -7.03 23.01
C PHE A 60 2.65 -7.27 21.50
N PRO A 61 1.53 -6.82 20.91
CA PRO A 61 1.36 -6.86 19.46
C PRO A 61 2.37 -5.92 18.78
N CYS A 62 2.89 -6.30 17.61
CA CYS A 62 3.75 -5.43 16.80
C CYS A 62 2.95 -4.29 16.11
N PRO A 63 3.58 -3.17 15.71
CA PRO A 63 2.87 -2.06 15.03
C PRO A 63 2.27 -2.46 13.67
N PHE A 64 2.79 -3.51 13.05
CA PHE A 64 2.30 -4.08 11.78
C PHE A 64 1.34 -5.26 11.97
N CYS A 65 1.03 -5.63 13.21
CA CYS A 65 0.21 -6.80 13.48
C CYS A 65 -1.23 -6.52 13.04
N GLY A 66 -1.91 -7.51 12.46
CA GLY A 66 -3.29 -7.37 12.02
C GLY A 66 -3.48 -6.84 10.60
N PHE A 67 -2.43 -6.46 9.86
CA PHE A 67 -2.54 -6.05 8.46
C PHE A 67 -3.16 -7.15 7.58
N THR A 68 -2.60 -8.36 7.61
CA THR A 68 -3.09 -9.49 6.80
C THR A 68 -4.55 -9.85 7.13
N ARG A 69 -4.93 -9.84 8.42
CA ARG A 69 -6.32 -10.12 8.84
C ARG A 69 -7.28 -9.02 8.38
N SER A 70 -6.88 -7.76 8.47
CA SER A 70 -7.70 -6.64 8.01
C SER A 70 -7.83 -6.66 6.48
N PHE A 71 -6.77 -7.02 5.75
CA PHE A 71 -6.82 -7.19 4.30
C PHE A 71 -7.78 -8.32 3.90
N GLN A 72 -7.71 -9.46 4.58
CA GLN A 72 -8.66 -10.56 4.39
C GLN A 72 -10.10 -10.12 4.67
N ALA A 73 -10.33 -9.38 5.75
CA ALA A 73 -11.65 -8.88 6.11
C ALA A 73 -12.19 -7.88 5.09
N MET A 74 -11.36 -6.95 4.59
CA MET A 74 -11.75 -6.03 3.53
C MET A 74 -12.10 -6.77 2.22
N VAL A 75 -11.34 -7.81 1.88
CA VAL A 75 -11.62 -8.68 0.73
C VAL A 75 -12.93 -9.44 0.91
N SER A 76 -13.23 -9.93 2.12
CA SER A 76 -14.49 -10.61 2.42
C SER A 76 -15.67 -9.66 2.64
N GLY A 77 -15.46 -8.34 2.53
CA GLY A 77 -16.50 -7.31 2.71
C GLY A 77 -16.76 -6.90 4.17
N ASP A 78 -16.02 -7.44 5.13
CA ASP A 78 -16.11 -7.06 6.56
C ASP A 78 -15.17 -5.89 6.87
N TRP A 79 -15.56 -4.71 6.39
CA TRP A 79 -14.83 -3.47 6.62
C TRP A 79 -14.88 -3.05 8.10
N SER A 80 -15.98 -3.34 8.79
CA SER A 80 -16.14 -3.03 10.22
C SER A 80 -15.06 -3.72 11.05
N PHE A 81 -14.84 -5.01 10.84
CA PHE A 81 -13.75 -5.73 11.50
C PHE A 81 -12.38 -5.21 11.08
N ALA A 82 -12.18 -4.88 9.79
CA ALA A 82 -10.90 -4.36 9.31
C ALA A 82 -10.52 -3.03 9.98
N PHE A 83 -11.48 -2.10 10.09
CA PHE A 83 -11.29 -0.81 10.76
C PHE A 83 -11.03 -0.98 12.25
N TYR A 84 -11.79 -1.83 12.93
CA TYR A 84 -11.59 -2.12 14.35
C TYR A 84 -10.23 -2.77 14.62
N ASN A 85 -9.82 -3.74 13.79
CA ASN A 85 -8.60 -4.49 14.01
C ASN A 85 -7.32 -3.71 13.63
N CYS A 86 -7.31 -3.01 12.50
CA CYS A 86 -6.19 -2.16 12.07
C CYS A 86 -6.66 -1.08 11.07
N PRO A 87 -7.00 0.14 11.53
CA PRO A 87 -7.45 1.20 10.64
C PRO A 87 -6.36 1.63 9.65
N LEU A 88 -5.09 1.57 10.05
CA LEU A 88 -3.96 1.84 9.16
C LEU A 88 -3.89 0.86 7.99
N ALA A 89 -4.28 -0.41 8.21
CA ALA A 89 -4.33 -1.39 7.13
C ALA A 89 -5.38 -1.02 6.08
N CYS A 90 -6.51 -0.42 6.48
CA CYS A 90 -7.53 0.04 5.55
C CYS A 90 -6.99 1.14 4.61
N VAL A 91 -6.25 2.10 5.17
CA VAL A 91 -5.60 3.16 4.38
C VAL A 91 -4.60 2.57 3.39
N VAL A 92 -3.76 1.64 3.84
CA VAL A 92 -2.74 1.01 2.98
C VAL A 92 -3.39 0.15 1.89
N PHE A 93 -4.46 -0.58 2.19
CA PHE A 93 -5.18 -1.40 1.22
C PHE A 93 -5.77 -0.55 0.08
N VAL A 94 -6.44 0.55 0.42
CA VAL A 94 -6.99 1.49 -0.57
C VAL A 94 -5.86 2.09 -1.41
N ALA A 95 -4.74 2.48 -0.77
CA ALA A 95 -3.58 3.00 -1.49
C ALA A 95 -3.01 1.96 -2.48
N CYS A 96 -2.90 0.68 -2.09
CA CYS A 96 -2.48 -0.39 -2.98
C CYS A 96 -3.40 -0.54 -4.20
N ILE A 97 -4.72 -0.53 -3.99
CA ILE A 97 -5.69 -0.60 -5.09
C ILE A 97 -5.53 0.58 -6.04
N LEU A 98 -5.43 1.80 -5.51
CA LEU A 98 -5.24 3.00 -6.33
C LEU A 98 -3.96 2.95 -7.14
N VAL A 99 -2.85 2.51 -6.54
CA VAL A 99 -1.56 2.32 -7.23
C VAL A 99 -1.70 1.30 -8.35
N ILE A 100 -2.38 0.17 -8.11
CA ILE A 100 -2.59 -0.85 -9.14
C ILE A 100 -3.45 -0.30 -10.28
N LEU A 101 -4.60 0.31 -9.98
CA LEU A 101 -5.49 0.86 -11.00
C LEU A 101 -4.80 1.93 -11.84
N TRP A 102 -4.03 2.81 -11.20
CA TRP A 102 -3.28 3.87 -11.87
C TRP A 102 -2.22 3.32 -12.82
N ASN A 103 -1.42 2.35 -12.37
CA ASN A 103 -0.36 1.76 -13.19
C ASN A 103 -0.92 0.80 -14.26
N ALA A 104 -2.01 0.09 -13.95
CA ALA A 104 -2.73 -0.75 -14.90
C ALA A 104 -3.33 0.08 -16.04
N ALA A 105 -3.90 1.26 -15.74
CA ALA A 105 -4.33 2.20 -16.77
C ALA A 105 -3.15 2.62 -17.67
N GLY A 106 -1.98 2.92 -17.09
CA GLY A 106 -0.76 3.22 -17.86
C GLY A 106 -0.35 2.10 -18.81
N LEU A 107 -0.38 0.85 -18.34
CA LEU A 107 -0.12 -0.35 -19.12
C LEU A 107 -1.16 -0.54 -20.25
N LEU A 108 -2.45 -0.45 -19.94
CA LEU A 108 -3.55 -0.66 -20.89
C LEU A 108 -3.55 0.37 -22.02
N PHE A 109 -3.30 1.64 -21.71
CA PHE A 109 -3.28 2.71 -22.69
C PHE A 109 -1.92 2.89 -23.37
N GLY A 110 -0.89 2.11 -22.99
CA GLY A 110 0.46 2.21 -23.52
C GLY A 110 1.09 3.60 -23.29
N ILE A 111 0.69 4.26 -22.20
CA ILE A 111 1.15 5.60 -21.84
C ILE A 111 2.05 5.49 -20.61
N LYS A 112 3.16 6.21 -20.65
CA LYS A 112 4.02 6.36 -19.48
C LYS A 112 3.42 7.47 -18.62
N ILE A 113 2.79 7.08 -17.52
CA ILE A 113 2.23 8.02 -16.55
C ILE A 113 3.32 8.34 -15.52
N GLN A 114 4.02 9.44 -15.73
CA GLN A 114 4.95 9.94 -14.73
C GLN A 114 4.18 10.81 -13.73
N GLY A 115 3.94 10.25 -12.54
CA GLY A 115 3.51 11.00 -11.37
C GLY A 115 4.62 11.95 -10.92
N VAL A 116 4.36 13.25 -11.04
CA VAL A 116 5.04 14.39 -10.43
C VAL A 116 6.57 14.39 -10.47
N GLY A 117 7.14 14.98 -11.53
CA GLY A 117 8.57 15.26 -11.58
C GLY A 117 9.00 16.24 -10.47
N LYS A 118 9.83 15.80 -9.51
CA LYS A 118 10.53 16.57 -8.45
C LYS A 118 9.72 17.58 -7.61
N THR A 119 8.46 17.84 -7.92
CA THR A 119 7.60 18.90 -7.35
C THR A 119 6.64 18.38 -6.29
N LEU A 120 6.43 17.06 -6.23
CA LEU A 120 5.90 16.32 -5.08
C LEU A 120 6.96 15.34 -4.53
N ALA A 121 8.25 15.61 -4.78
CA ALA A 121 9.20 15.24 -3.74
C ALA A 121 8.69 15.96 -2.48
N PRO A 122 8.44 15.23 -1.37
CA PRO A 122 7.92 15.86 -0.17
C PRO A 122 8.74 17.11 0.11
N SER A 123 8.08 18.26 0.15
CA SER A 123 8.75 19.55 0.41
C SER A 123 9.41 19.56 1.81
N PHE A 124 9.09 18.53 2.61
CA PHE A 124 9.64 18.26 3.91
C PHE A 124 10.97 17.52 3.81
N PRO A 125 11.97 17.89 4.64
CA PRO A 125 13.21 17.13 4.75
C PRO A 125 12.92 15.70 5.23
N ALA A 126 13.71 14.73 4.74
CA ALA A 126 13.65 13.31 5.13
C ALA A 126 13.34 13.05 6.62
N PRO A 127 13.98 13.71 7.61
CA PRO A 127 13.67 13.50 9.03
C PRO A 127 12.21 13.78 9.40
N ARG A 128 11.53 14.76 8.77
CA ARG A 128 10.12 15.05 9.04
C ARG A 128 9.21 13.95 8.54
N ILE A 129 9.52 13.38 7.36
CA ILE A 129 8.75 12.25 6.80
C ILE A 129 8.91 11.03 7.71
N THR A 130 10.15 10.75 8.13
CA THR A 130 10.43 9.66 9.06
C THR A 130 9.69 9.86 10.39
N LEU A 131 9.70 11.08 10.94
CA LEU A 131 8.95 11.40 12.16
C LEU A 131 7.45 11.17 11.98
N MET A 132 6.86 11.65 10.87
CA MET A 132 5.44 11.45 10.58
C MET A 132 5.10 9.96 10.46
N ALA A 133 5.94 9.18 9.78
CA ALA A 133 5.75 7.73 9.68
C ALA A 133 5.81 7.07 11.08
N CYS A 134 6.83 7.40 11.89
CA CYS A 134 6.96 6.91 13.26
C CYS A 134 5.74 7.28 14.12
N LEU A 135 5.21 8.50 14.00
CA LEU A 135 4.01 8.93 14.71
C LEU A 135 2.78 8.16 14.25
N ILE A 136 2.58 7.97 12.95
CA ILE A 136 1.44 7.21 12.41
C ILE A 136 1.47 5.75 12.90
N PHE A 137 2.63 5.10 12.80
CA PHE A 137 2.79 3.72 13.29
C PHE A 137 2.69 3.64 14.81
N GLY A 138 3.21 4.62 15.54
CA GLY A 138 3.12 4.72 17.01
C GLY A 138 1.69 4.95 17.50
N LEU A 139 0.92 5.82 16.85
CA LEU A 139 -0.50 6.05 17.15
C LEU A 139 -1.34 4.81 16.86
N ASN A 140 -1.13 4.16 15.70
CA ASN A 140 -1.80 2.89 15.39
C ASN A 140 -1.48 1.79 16.42
N TRP A 141 -0.22 1.74 16.86
CA TRP A 141 0.22 0.80 17.88
C TRP A 141 -0.42 1.09 19.25
N GLY A 142 -0.44 2.36 19.67
CA GLY A 142 -1.10 2.82 20.89
C GLY A 142 -2.60 2.53 20.88
N TYR A 143 -3.29 2.79 19.77
CA TYR A 143 -4.71 2.44 19.60
C TYR A 143 -4.97 0.95 19.89
N ARG A 144 -4.16 0.05 19.30
CA ARG A 144 -4.33 -1.40 19.51
C ARG A 144 -3.99 -1.85 20.94
N LEU A 145 -3.05 -1.18 21.60
CA LEU A 145 -2.75 -1.43 23.01
C LEU A 145 -3.92 -1.02 23.91
N MET A 146 -4.54 0.14 23.65
CA MET A 146 -5.68 0.65 24.42
C MET A 146 -6.93 -0.21 24.25
N GLU A 147 -7.21 -0.66 23.03
CA GLU A 147 -8.35 -1.54 22.72
C GLU A 147 -8.16 -3.00 23.19
N GLY A 148 -7.01 -3.33 23.81
CA GLY A 148 -6.74 -4.68 24.29
C GLY A 148 -6.65 -5.73 23.18
N LEU A 149 -6.42 -5.28 21.94
CA LEU A 149 -6.29 -6.12 20.74
C LEU A 149 -4.95 -6.86 20.77
N LYS A 150 -4.90 -7.91 21.59
CA LYS A 150 -3.77 -8.83 21.71
C LYS A 150 -3.64 -9.68 20.45
#